data_AF-A0A501QCL8-F1
#
_entry.id   AF-A0A501QCL8-F1
#
_cell.length_a   1.000
_cell.length_b   1.000
_cell.length_c   1.000
_cell.angle_alpha   90.00
_cell.angle_beta   90.00
_cell.angle_gamma   90.00
#
_symmetry.space_group_name_H-M   'P 1'
#
loop_
_entity.id
_entity.type
_entity.pdbx_description
1 polymer ?
#
loop_
_entity_poly.entity_id
_entity_poly.type
_entity_poly.pdbx_seq_one_letter_code
_entity_poly.pdbx_strand_id
1 'polypeptide(L)' 'MLHPSESDKAITRKLKMAGENLDIKVLDHVIITENAFYSFADEGIL' A
#
# COMPACT_ATOMS: atom_id res chain seq x y z
N MET A 1 5.97 -14.00 -8.07
CA MET A 1 5.15 -13.23 -7.10
C MET A 1 5.38 -11.76 -7.35
N LEU A 2 4.32 -10.94 -7.24
CA LEU A 2 4.45 -9.49 -7.29
C LEU A 2 5.19 -9.03 -6.04
N HIS A 3 6.18 -8.15 -6.21
CA HIS A 3 6.95 -7.59 -5.10
C HIS A 3 6.93 -6.07 -5.25
N PRO A 4 6.43 -5.33 -4.25
CA PRO A 4 6.49 -3.87 -4.27
C PRO A 4 7.94 -3.39 -4.24
N SER A 5 8.24 -2.36 -5.02
CA SER A 5 9.53 -1.67 -4.94
C SER A 5 9.66 -0.89 -3.63
N GLU A 6 10.89 -0.47 -3.29
CA GLU A 6 11.09 0.41 -2.14
C GLU A 6 10.37 1.76 -2.30
N SER A 7 10.21 2.24 -3.54
CA SER A 7 9.42 3.44 -3.83
C SER A 7 7.94 3.25 -3.51
N ASP A 8 7.37 2.10 -3.85
CA ASP A 8 5.98 1.76 -3.53
C ASP A 8 5.77 1.74 -2.02
N LYS A 9 6.67 1.07 -1.28
CA LYS A 9 6.64 1.05 0.19
C LYS A 9 6.78 2.46 0.78
N ALA A 10 7.66 3.28 0.23
CA ALA A 10 7.89 4.64 0.71
C ALA A 10 6.65 5.52 0.53
N ILE A 11 5.96 5.42 -0.62
CA ILE A 11 4.74 6.20 -0.84
C ILE A 11 3.56 5.68 -0.01
N THR A 12 3.41 4.36 0.16
CA THR A 12 2.42 3.77 1.08
C THR A 12 2.56 4.33 2.48
N ARG A 13 3.79 4.37 3.03
CA ARG A 13 4.05 4.93 4.36
C ARG A 13 3.68 6.41 4.46
N LYS A 14 4.05 7.22 3.46
CA LYS A 14 3.71 8.65 3.43
C LYS A 14 2.20 8.88 3.38
N LEU A 15 1.48 8.13 2.56
CA LEU A 15 0.03 8.24 2.42
C LEU A 15 -0.69 7.77 3.68
N LYS A 16 -0.24 6.68 4.31
CA LYS A 16 -0.78 6.21 5.60
C LYS A 16 -0.65 7.30 6.67
N MET A 17 0.55 7.86 6.85
CA MET A 17 0.77 8.94 7.81
C MET A 17 -0.06 10.19 7.50
N ALA A 18 -0.18 10.57 6.23
CA ALA A 18 -0.99 11.71 5.82
C ALA A 18 -2.49 11.47 6.10
N GLY A 19 -2.99 10.26 5.84
CA GLY A 19 -4.35 9.85 6.15
C GLY A 19 -4.64 9.88 7.64
N GLU A 20 -3.74 9.34 8.47
CA GLU A 20 -3.82 9.38 9.94
C GLU A 20 -3.94 10.82 10.46
N ASN A 21 -3.15 11.75 9.90
CA ASN A 21 -3.21 13.17 10.29
C ASN A 21 -4.51 13.88 9.90
N LEU A 22 -5.28 13.30 8.97
CA LEU A 22 -6.53 13.86 8.45
C LEU A 22 -7.76 13.09 8.95
N ASP A 23 -7.59 12.13 9.86
CA ASP A 23 -8.63 11.17 10.26
C ASP A 23 -9.25 10.41 9.07
N ILE A 24 -8.48 10.20 7.99
CA ILE A 24 -8.86 9.45 6.80
C ILE A 24 -8.01 8.18 6.70
N LYS A 25 -8.62 7.02 6.94
CA LYS A 25 -7.91 5.74 6.91
C LYS A 25 -7.55 5.31 5.48
N VAL A 26 -6.26 5.03 5.24
CA VAL A 26 -5.82 4.26 4.05
C VAL A 26 -6.14 2.80 4.30
N LEU A 27 -7.07 2.24 3.52
CA LEU A 27 -7.55 0.87 3.71
C LEU A 27 -6.58 -0.16 3.13
N ASP A 28 -6.05 0.11 1.93
CA ASP A 28 -5.11 -0.77 1.26
C ASP A 28 -4.31 -0.01 0.19
N HIS A 29 -3.15 -0.56 -0.19
CA HIS A 29 -2.45 -0.23 -1.42
C HIS A 29 -2.40 -1.52 -2.25
N VAL A 30 -3.08 -1.52 -3.40
CA VAL A 30 -3.10 -2.69 -4.29
C VAL A 30 -2.27 -2.43 -5.55
N ILE A 31 -1.27 -3.28 -5.81
CA ILE A 31 -0.55 -3.31 -7.09
C ILE A 31 -1.21 -4.34 -7.99
N ILE A 32 -1.62 -3.95 -9.19
CA ILE A 32 -2.40 -4.80 -10.10
C ILE A 32 -1.62 -4.99 -11.40
N THR A 33 -1.65 -6.22 -11.92
CA THR A 33 -1.18 -6.60 -13.26
C THR A 33 -2.29 -7.34 -13.99
N GLU A 34 -2.06 -7.71 -15.25
CA GLU A 34 -3.08 -8.38 -16.08
C GLU A 34 -3.68 -9.64 -15.44
N ASN A 35 -2.88 -10.41 -14.68
CA ASN A 35 -3.27 -11.72 -14.18
C ASN A 35 -3.09 -11.89 -12.66
N ALA A 36 -2.70 -10.85 -11.94
CA ALA A 36 -2.39 -10.93 -10.51
C ALA A 36 -2.50 -9.57 -9.81
N PHE A 37 -2.67 -9.60 -8.48
CA PHE A 37 -2.60 -8.44 -7.62
C PHE A 37 -1.73 -8.71 -6.39
N TYR A 38 -1.31 -7.63 -5.72
CA TYR A 38 -0.62 -7.62 -4.44
C TYR A 38 -1.31 -6.61 -3.53
N SER A 39 -1.77 -7.05 -2.36
CA SER A 39 -2.37 -6.19 -1.32
C SER A 39 -1.36 -5.95 -0.21
N PHE A 40 -1.09 -4.69 0.11
CA PHE A 40 -0.21 -4.36 1.24
C PHE A 40 -0.86 -4.70 2.59
N ALA A 41 -2.18 -4.61 2.69
CA ALA A 41 -2.92 -4.98 3.89
C ALA A 41 -2.88 -6.50 4.15
N ASP A 42 -3.12 -7.32 3.12
CA ASP A 42 -3.10 -8.78 3.25
C ASP A 42 -1.71 -9.32 3.62
N GLU A 43 -0.66 -8.62 3.17
CA GLU A 43 0.74 -8.97 3.41
C GLU A 43 1.29 -8.40 4.74
N GLY A 44 0.45 -7.71 5.52
CA GLY A 44 0.81 -7.18 6.85
C GLY A 44 1.83 -6.04 6.83
N ILE A 45 1.99 -5.36 5.69
CA ILE A 45 2.91 -4.23 5.52
C ILE A 45 2.20 -2.89 5.84
N LEU A 46 0.88 -2.84 5.67
CA LEU A 46 0.04 -1.68 5.97
C LEU A 46 -0.59 -1.75 7.37
#